data_AF-A0A7X0GWG3-F1
#
_entry.id   AF-A0A7X0GWG3-F1
#
_cell.length_a   1.000
_cell.length_b   1.000
_cell.length_c   1.000
_cell.angle_alpha   90.00
_cell.angle_beta   90.00
_cell.angle_gamma   90.00
#
_symmetry.space_group_name_H-M   'P 1'
#
loop_
_entity.id
_entity.type
_entity.pdbx_description
1 polymer ?
#
loop_
_entity_poly.entity_id
_entity_poly.type
_entity_poly.pdbx_seq_one_letter_code
_entity_poly.pdbx_strand_id
1 'polypeptide(L)'
;MRDPRVMVAVPRSRRAAMAALWGLSARLTKLLVDAREPLIGQIKLAWWRDMMAMLASDPAALPKGEPLLADLAASWAGQSGLDVLVDGAEAMLLAESDVERQAAAESFGSRLFALSGGGAAAGKRWGLLWGVGVVEAEDTARRLLADTKNAAAPARGDFGGNRALLMLDRWAAAIAARDGERHLGSEGLLLLRIGLFGR
;
A
#
# COMPACT_ATOMS: atom_id res chain seq x y z
N MET A 1 -4.80 -4.23 -2.37
CA MET A 1 -6.07 -4.44 -3.09
C MET A 1 -6.04 -5.61 -4.08
N ARG A 2 -5.23 -6.66 -3.83
CA ARG A 2 -5.20 -7.87 -4.68
C ARG A 2 -6.22 -8.94 -4.28
N ASP A 3 -6.82 -8.79 -3.11
CA ASP A 3 -7.93 -9.65 -2.69
C ASP A 3 -9.13 -9.41 -3.61
N PRO A 4 -9.64 -10.44 -4.31
CA PRO A 4 -10.77 -10.30 -5.23
C PRO A 4 -12.00 -9.67 -4.58
N ARG A 5 -12.22 -9.93 -3.28
CA ARG A 5 -13.35 -9.41 -2.51
C ARG A 5 -13.30 -7.89 -2.40
N VAL A 6 -12.09 -7.33 -2.26
CA VAL A 6 -11.89 -5.88 -2.21
C VAL A 6 -11.98 -5.27 -3.61
N MET A 7 -11.43 -5.94 -4.64
CA MET A 7 -11.43 -5.45 -6.02
C MET A 7 -12.85 -5.30 -6.60
N VAL A 8 -13.80 -6.15 -6.19
CA VAL A 8 -15.21 -6.03 -6.61
C VAL A 8 -15.82 -4.68 -6.23
N ALA A 9 -15.41 -4.11 -5.08
CA ALA A 9 -15.88 -2.81 -4.61
C ALA A 9 -15.26 -1.61 -5.36
N VAL A 10 -14.25 -1.84 -6.21
CA VAL A 10 -13.68 -0.81 -7.09
C VAL A 10 -14.56 -0.65 -8.34
N PRO A 11 -14.94 0.59 -8.72
CA PRO A 11 -15.68 0.84 -9.96
C PRO A 11 -14.97 0.23 -11.18
N ARG A 12 -15.73 -0.41 -12.08
CA ARG A 12 -15.16 -1.14 -13.24
C ARG A 12 -14.15 -0.31 -14.04
N SER A 13 -14.48 0.96 -14.28
CA SER A 13 -13.62 1.91 -15.01
C SER A 13 -12.28 2.20 -14.33
N ARG A 14 -12.16 2.00 -13.01
CA ARG A 14 -10.93 2.24 -12.24
C ARG A 14 -10.15 0.97 -11.90
N ARG A 15 -10.68 -0.22 -12.22
CA ARG A 15 -10.06 -1.50 -11.79
C ARG A 15 -8.68 -1.71 -12.38
N ALA A 16 -8.45 -1.38 -13.66
CA ALA A 16 -7.15 -1.50 -14.31
C ALA A 16 -6.11 -0.60 -13.62
N ALA A 17 -6.41 0.69 -13.48
CA ALA A 17 -5.55 1.65 -12.78
C ALA A 17 -5.25 1.22 -11.33
N MET A 18 -6.27 0.73 -10.62
CA MET A 18 -6.12 0.28 -9.24
C MET A 18 -5.30 -1.02 -9.14
N ALA A 19 -5.47 -1.95 -10.07
CA ALA A 19 -4.67 -3.16 -10.14
C ALA A 19 -3.18 -2.84 -10.39
N ALA A 20 -2.89 -1.91 -11.31
CA ALA A 20 -1.53 -1.48 -11.60
C ALA A 20 -0.87 -0.77 -10.40
N LEU A 21 -1.56 0.20 -9.78
CA LEU A 21 -1.08 0.94 -8.60
C LEU A 21 -0.77 0.01 -7.42
N TRP A 22 -1.70 -0.88 -7.09
CA TRP A 22 -1.49 -1.83 -6.00
C TRP A 22 -0.52 -2.95 -6.39
N GLY A 23 -0.32 -3.18 -7.68
CA GLY A 23 0.76 -4.00 -8.23
C GLY A 23 2.13 -3.39 -7.98
N LEU A 24 2.29 -2.07 -8.19
CA LEU A 24 3.50 -1.32 -7.84
C LEU A 24 3.79 -1.41 -6.34
N SER A 25 2.81 -1.10 -5.49
CA SER A 25 2.95 -1.24 -4.03
C SER A 25 3.42 -2.64 -3.63
N ALA A 26 2.82 -3.70 -4.21
CA ALA A 26 3.22 -5.08 -3.93
C ALA A 26 4.64 -5.41 -4.41
N ARG A 27 5.06 -4.89 -5.57
CA ARG A 27 6.41 -5.07 -6.10
C ARG A 27 7.46 -4.38 -5.22
N LEU A 28 7.19 -3.14 -4.78
CA LEU A 28 8.04 -2.41 -3.84
C LEU A 28 8.12 -3.14 -2.50
N THR A 29 7.00 -3.62 -1.97
CA THR A 29 6.96 -4.42 -0.72
C THR A 29 7.84 -5.66 -0.84
N LYS A 30 7.73 -6.40 -1.95
CA LYS A 30 8.57 -7.58 -2.19
C LYS A 30 10.05 -7.22 -2.23
N LEU A 31 10.40 -6.10 -2.86
CA LEU A 31 11.78 -5.61 -2.90
C LEU A 31 12.31 -5.38 -1.49
N LEU A 32 11.53 -4.75 -0.59
CA LEU A 32 11.92 -4.53 0.81
C LEU A 32 12.13 -5.85 1.56
N VAL A 33 11.20 -6.81 1.42
CA VAL A 33 11.29 -8.12 2.10
C VAL A 33 12.49 -8.94 1.58
N ASP A 34 12.81 -8.85 0.29
CA ASP A 34 13.91 -9.59 -0.32
C ASP A 34 15.28 -8.87 -0.13
N ALA A 35 15.31 -7.62 0.34
CA ALA A 35 16.52 -6.81 0.44
C ALA A 35 17.37 -7.20 1.65
N ARG A 36 18.27 -8.17 1.44
CA ARG A 36 19.27 -8.59 2.44
C ARG A 36 20.37 -7.55 2.68
N GLU A 37 20.72 -6.81 1.63
CA GLU A 37 21.71 -5.75 1.67
C GLU A 37 21.02 -4.42 1.34
N PRO A 38 20.99 -3.45 2.28
CA PRO A 38 20.29 -2.18 2.07
C PRO A 38 20.73 -1.43 0.81
N LEU A 39 22.02 -1.48 0.48
CA LEU A 39 22.58 -0.85 -0.72
C LEU A 39 21.98 -1.43 -2.02
N ILE A 40 21.82 -2.76 -2.10
CA ILE A 40 21.19 -3.42 -3.26
C ILE A 40 19.72 -3.01 -3.35
N GLY A 41 19.03 -2.89 -2.21
CA GLY A 41 17.66 -2.39 -2.13
C GLY A 41 17.54 -0.98 -2.71
N GLN A 42 18.42 -0.06 -2.29
CA GLN A 42 18.46 1.33 -2.78
C GLN A 42 18.68 1.40 -4.30
N ILE A 43 19.62 0.62 -4.85
CA ILE A 43 19.88 0.60 -6.30
C ILE A 43 18.62 0.18 -7.08
N LYS A 44 17.92 -0.86 -6.60
CA LYS A 44 16.68 -1.32 -7.24
C LYS A 44 15.55 -0.28 -7.10
N LEU A 45 15.46 0.41 -5.97
CA LEU A 45 14.46 1.47 -5.77
C LEU A 45 14.76 2.70 -6.63
N ALA A 46 16.03 3.09 -6.78
CA ALA A 46 16.44 4.15 -7.69
C ALA A 46 16.00 3.86 -9.13
N TRP A 47 16.20 2.62 -9.60
CA TRP A 47 15.69 2.21 -10.90
C TRP A 47 14.16 2.35 -11.00
N TRP A 48 13.39 1.93 -9.98
CA TRP A 48 11.93 2.12 -9.97
C TRP A 48 11.53 3.61 -9.98
N ARG A 49 12.28 4.47 -9.28
CA ARG A 49 12.07 5.92 -9.28
C ARG A 49 12.25 6.49 -10.68
N ASP A 50 13.31 6.10 -11.39
CA ASP A 50 13.56 6.51 -12.77
C ASP A 50 12.44 6.04 -13.70
N MET A 51 11.92 4.81 -13.50
CA MET A 51 10.78 4.31 -14.27
C MET A 51 9.49 5.09 -14.01
N MET A 52 9.22 5.51 -12.77
CA MET A 52 8.03 6.34 -12.47
C MET A 52 8.19 7.75 -13.06
N ALA A 53 9.39 8.32 -13.03
CA ALA A 53 9.68 9.59 -13.67
C ALA A 53 9.50 9.52 -15.20
N MET A 54 10.01 8.45 -15.82
CA MET A 54 9.85 8.19 -17.25
C MET A 54 8.39 7.92 -17.63
N LEU A 55 7.64 7.17 -16.82
CA LEU A 55 6.20 6.97 -17.01
C LEU A 55 5.41 8.30 -17.01
N ALA A 56 5.87 9.29 -16.25
CA ALA A 56 5.24 10.61 -16.21
C ALA A 56 5.65 11.52 -17.37
N SER A 57 6.91 11.46 -17.83
CA SER A 57 7.45 12.40 -18.82
C SER A 57 7.50 11.85 -20.25
N ASP A 58 7.92 10.60 -20.43
CA ASP A 58 8.04 9.91 -21.72
C ASP A 58 7.67 8.42 -21.59
N PRO A 59 6.35 8.10 -21.48
CA PRO A 59 5.89 6.72 -21.34
C PRO A 59 6.30 5.81 -22.51
N ALA A 60 6.59 6.37 -23.69
CA ALA A 60 6.98 5.60 -24.87
C ALA A 60 8.42 5.09 -24.79
N ALA A 61 9.27 5.74 -23.99
CA ALA A 61 10.64 5.32 -23.73
C ALA A 61 10.77 4.20 -22.68
N LEU A 62 9.67 3.80 -22.01
CA LEU A 62 9.70 2.76 -21.00
C LEU A 62 10.25 1.43 -21.55
N PRO A 63 11.10 0.72 -20.79
CA PRO A 63 11.62 -0.57 -21.19
C PRO A 63 10.50 -1.57 -21.50
N LYS A 64 10.57 -2.18 -22.67
CA LYS A 64 9.65 -3.26 -23.05
C LYS A 64 10.07 -4.55 -22.36
N GLY A 65 9.13 -5.28 -21.77
CA GLY A 65 9.35 -6.60 -21.18
C GLY A 65 9.03 -6.73 -19.70
N GLU A 66 8.82 -5.63 -18.97
CA GLU A 66 8.31 -5.67 -17.59
C GLU A 66 6.78 -5.54 -17.59
N PRO A 67 6.02 -6.61 -17.26
CA PRO A 67 4.56 -6.59 -17.36
C PRO A 67 3.90 -5.51 -16.50
N LEU A 68 4.45 -5.25 -15.30
CA LEU A 68 3.91 -4.23 -14.42
C LEU A 68 4.09 -2.81 -14.98
N LEU A 69 5.20 -2.54 -15.68
CA LEU A 69 5.39 -1.25 -16.35
C LEU A 69 4.41 -1.08 -17.51
N ALA A 70 4.08 -2.16 -18.23
CA ALA A 70 3.06 -2.11 -19.27
C ALA A 70 1.66 -1.81 -18.70
N ASP A 71 1.28 -2.44 -17.58
CA ASP A 71 0.02 -2.17 -16.89
C ASP A 71 -0.06 -0.73 -16.37
N LEU A 72 1.06 -0.22 -15.82
CA LEU A 72 1.18 1.17 -15.37
C LEU A 72 1.10 2.14 -16.56
N ALA A 73 1.81 1.89 -17.66
CA ALA A 73 1.73 2.70 -18.88
C ALA A 73 0.29 2.76 -19.43
N ALA A 74 -0.44 1.65 -19.41
CA ALA A 74 -1.81 1.61 -19.91
C ALA A 74 -2.81 2.44 -19.08
N SER A 75 -2.53 2.69 -17.79
CA SER A 75 -3.50 3.31 -16.88
C SER A 75 -3.05 4.61 -16.19
N TRP A 76 -1.73 4.87 -16.19
CA TRP A 76 -1.08 5.96 -15.45
C TRP A 76 -0.08 6.76 -16.30
N ALA A 77 0.04 6.48 -17.60
CA ALA A 77 0.92 7.25 -18.48
C ALA A 77 0.63 8.76 -18.40
N GLY A 78 1.69 9.56 -18.28
CA GLY A 78 1.60 11.01 -18.16
C GLY A 78 1.14 11.51 -16.79
N GLN A 79 0.86 10.63 -15.82
CA GLN A 79 0.54 11.02 -14.45
C GLN A 79 1.80 11.02 -13.58
N SER A 80 2.04 12.13 -12.89
CA SER A 80 3.09 12.25 -11.89
C SER A 80 2.63 11.74 -10.53
N GLY A 81 3.58 11.54 -9.61
CA GLY A 81 3.29 11.25 -8.20
C GLY A 81 3.27 9.77 -7.84
N LEU A 82 3.61 8.84 -8.74
CA LEU A 82 3.83 7.43 -8.37
C LEU A 82 5.19 7.19 -7.71
N ASP A 83 6.16 8.05 -8.00
CA ASP A 83 7.49 8.13 -7.37
C ASP A 83 7.42 8.26 -5.85
N VAL A 84 6.38 8.92 -5.31
CA VAL A 84 6.18 9.07 -3.86
C VAL A 84 6.01 7.73 -3.13
N LEU A 85 5.58 6.67 -3.82
CA LEU A 85 5.53 5.32 -3.25
C LEU A 85 6.92 4.69 -3.20
N VAL A 86 7.76 4.98 -4.19
CA VAL A 86 9.16 4.55 -4.20
C VAL A 86 9.91 5.22 -3.05
N ASP A 87 9.71 6.53 -2.86
CA ASP A 87 10.28 7.28 -1.73
C ASP A 87 9.79 6.75 -0.38
N GLY A 88 8.52 6.36 -0.28
CA GLY A 88 7.98 5.76 0.95
C GLY A 88 8.59 4.38 1.25
N ALA A 89 8.83 3.58 0.21
CA ALA A 89 9.52 2.30 0.36
C ALA A 89 11.00 2.51 0.75
N GLU A 90 11.69 3.47 0.14
CA GLU A 90 13.07 3.80 0.49
C GLU A 90 13.17 4.32 1.93
N ALA A 91 12.25 5.18 2.38
CA ALA A 91 12.21 5.61 3.78
C ALA A 91 12.06 4.44 4.76
N MET A 92 11.27 3.42 4.39
CA MET A 92 11.14 2.20 5.19
C MET A 92 12.42 1.35 5.19
N LEU A 93 13.10 1.25 4.04
CA LEU A 93 14.37 0.54 3.90
C LEU A 93 15.49 1.16 4.75
N LEU A 94 15.51 2.50 4.83
CA LEU A 94 16.58 3.26 5.49
C LEU A 94 16.29 3.60 6.95
N ALA A 95 15.08 3.33 7.44
CA ALA A 95 14.74 3.59 8.83
C ALA A 95 15.66 2.80 9.78
N GLU A 96 16.28 3.49 10.74
CA GLU A 96 17.20 2.90 11.72
C GLU A 96 16.51 2.74 13.08
N SER A 97 15.55 3.61 13.40
CA SER A 97 14.77 3.61 14.63
C SER A 97 13.32 3.15 14.44
N ASP A 98 12.65 2.75 15.53
CA ASP A 98 11.22 2.40 15.48
C ASP A 98 10.35 3.61 15.08
N VAL A 99 10.71 4.80 15.53
CA VAL A 99 10.00 6.04 15.20
C VAL A 99 10.04 6.30 13.70
N GLU A 100 11.19 6.13 13.07
CA GLU A 100 11.33 6.26 11.61
C GLU A 100 10.55 5.18 10.86
N ARG A 101 10.57 3.92 11.33
CA ARG A 101 9.78 2.83 10.73
C ARG A 101 8.28 3.09 10.82
N GLN A 102 7.81 3.57 11.97
CA GLN A 102 6.41 3.95 12.16
C GLN A 102 6.03 5.08 11.20
N ALA A 103 6.83 6.15 11.13
CA ALA A 103 6.58 7.28 10.24
C ALA A 103 6.61 6.88 8.75
N ALA A 104 7.56 6.03 8.35
CA ALA A 104 7.65 5.50 6.99
C ALA A 104 6.44 4.64 6.63
N ALA A 105 6.02 3.75 7.54
CA ALA A 105 4.84 2.91 7.38
C ALA A 105 3.55 3.73 7.23
N GLU A 106 3.32 4.71 8.11
CA GLU A 106 2.18 5.62 8.01
C GLU A 106 2.20 6.40 6.69
N SER A 107 3.36 6.93 6.31
CA SER A 107 3.55 7.73 5.09
C SER A 107 3.25 6.91 3.84
N PHE A 108 3.79 5.69 3.74
CA PHE A 108 3.55 4.78 2.62
C PHE A 108 2.06 4.46 2.46
N GLY A 109 1.39 4.07 3.55
CA GLY A 109 -0.05 3.81 3.53
C GLY A 109 -0.88 5.03 3.15
N SER A 110 -0.53 6.20 3.71
CA SER A 110 -1.21 7.47 3.42
C SER A 110 -1.13 7.86 1.94
N ARG A 111 0.06 7.76 1.35
CA ARG A 111 0.30 8.04 -0.08
C ARG A 111 -0.44 7.06 -0.97
N LEU A 112 -0.42 5.77 -0.64
CA LEU A 112 -1.12 4.74 -1.42
C LEU A 112 -2.64 4.95 -1.41
N PHE A 113 -3.21 5.33 -0.27
CA PHE A 113 -4.65 5.63 -0.17
C PHE A 113 -5.01 6.91 -0.93
N ALA A 114 -4.16 7.95 -0.86
CA ALA A 114 -4.34 9.17 -1.63
C ALA A 114 -4.33 8.91 -3.15
N LEU A 115 -3.34 8.17 -3.66
CA LEU A 115 -3.27 7.75 -5.07
C LEU A 115 -4.46 6.86 -5.47
N SER A 116 -5.00 6.10 -4.51
CA SER A 116 -6.22 5.31 -4.73
C SER A 116 -7.51 6.15 -4.75
N GLY A 117 -7.43 7.46 -4.51
CA GLY A 117 -8.57 8.39 -4.47
C GLY A 117 -9.30 8.44 -3.13
N GLY A 118 -8.65 8.08 -2.03
CA GLY A 118 -9.09 8.39 -0.67
C GLY A 118 -8.31 9.55 -0.08
N GLY A 119 -8.54 9.88 1.18
CA GLY A 119 -7.75 10.84 1.95
C GLY A 119 -6.48 10.19 2.51
N ALA A 120 -5.41 10.97 2.62
CA ALA A 120 -4.12 10.50 3.14
C ALA A 120 -4.24 9.94 4.57
N ALA A 121 -4.96 10.63 5.46
CA ALA A 121 -5.16 10.19 6.85
C ALA A 121 -5.79 8.78 6.95
N ALA A 122 -6.63 8.41 5.98
CA ALA A 122 -7.32 7.13 5.96
C ALA A 122 -6.37 5.93 5.71
N GLY A 123 -5.18 6.19 5.16
CA GLY A 123 -4.20 5.15 4.83
C GLY A 123 -3.23 4.81 5.96
N LYS A 124 -3.14 5.64 7.01
CA LYS A 124 -2.14 5.49 8.08
C LYS A 124 -2.17 4.12 8.74
N ARG A 125 -3.35 3.70 9.21
CA ARG A 125 -3.51 2.42 9.91
C ARG A 125 -3.20 1.22 9.00
N TRP A 126 -3.60 1.28 7.74
CA TRP A 126 -3.23 0.24 6.77
C TRP A 126 -1.72 0.21 6.55
N GLY A 127 -1.08 1.38 6.48
CA GLY A 127 0.37 1.53 6.38
C GLY A 127 1.12 0.91 7.55
N LEU A 128 0.68 1.14 8.79
CA LEU A 128 1.26 0.50 9.98
C LEU A 128 1.20 -1.02 9.90
N LEU A 129 0.03 -1.59 9.54
CA LEU A 129 -0.09 -3.04 9.37
C LEU A 129 0.75 -3.56 8.20
N TRP A 130 0.88 -2.79 7.12
CA TRP A 130 1.80 -3.13 6.02
C TRP A 130 3.24 -3.21 6.53
N GLY A 131 3.67 -2.26 7.37
CA GLY A 131 4.98 -2.25 8.00
C GLY A 131 5.27 -3.51 8.83
N VAL A 132 4.28 -4.05 9.54
CA VAL A 132 4.38 -5.34 10.25
C VAL A 132 4.82 -6.48 9.33
N GLY A 133 4.33 -6.50 8.09
CA GLY A 133 4.67 -7.53 7.10
C GLY A 133 5.97 -7.27 6.33
N VAL A 134 6.64 -6.14 6.58
CA VAL A 134 7.89 -5.74 5.91
C VAL A 134 9.10 -5.90 6.82
N VAL A 135 8.95 -5.61 8.12
CA VAL A 135 10.06 -5.71 9.07
C VAL A 135 10.36 -7.16 9.42
N GLU A 136 11.64 -7.53 9.48
CA GLU A 136 12.07 -8.86 9.89
C GLU A 136 12.09 -9.03 11.43
N ALA A 137 12.44 -7.97 12.16
CA ALA A 137 12.59 -8.02 13.60
C ALA A 137 11.23 -8.15 14.31
N GLU A 138 11.05 -9.22 15.09
CA GLU A 138 9.80 -9.53 15.79
C GLU A 138 9.38 -8.42 16.77
N ASP A 139 10.32 -7.83 17.50
CA ASP A 139 10.02 -6.73 18.42
C ASP A 139 9.48 -5.49 17.71
N THR A 140 10.08 -5.14 16.57
CA THR A 140 9.61 -4.03 15.73
C THR A 140 8.24 -4.35 15.13
N ALA A 141 8.02 -5.59 14.68
CA ALA A 141 6.72 -6.03 14.17
C ALA A 141 5.63 -5.91 15.26
N ARG A 142 5.93 -6.32 16.50
CA ARG A 142 5.03 -6.18 17.65
C ARG A 142 4.69 -4.73 17.97
N ARG A 143 5.68 -3.82 17.91
CA ARG A 143 5.47 -2.38 18.13
C ARG A 143 4.55 -1.79 17.06
N LEU A 144 4.84 -2.01 15.78
CA LEU A 144 3.99 -1.54 14.67
C LEU A 144 2.57 -2.11 14.75
N LEU A 145 2.41 -3.34 15.23
CA LEU A 145 1.10 -3.95 15.43
C LEU A 145 0.32 -3.29 16.58
N ALA A 146 1.01 -2.98 17.68
CA ALA A 146 0.44 -2.20 18.78
C ALA A 146 0.05 -0.79 18.31
N ASP A 147 0.88 -0.12 17.51
CA ASP A 147 0.57 1.17 16.90
C ASP A 147 -0.66 1.08 15.99
N THR A 148 -0.77 0.00 15.20
CA THR A 148 -1.95 -0.26 14.36
C THR A 148 -3.23 -0.38 15.19
N LYS A 149 -3.16 -1.05 16.35
CA LYS A 149 -4.28 -1.25 17.29
C LYS A 149 -4.67 0.07 17.97
N ASN A 150 -3.70 0.91 18.28
CA ASN A 150 -3.89 2.21 18.94
C ASN A 150 -4.26 3.34 17.95
N ALA A 151 -4.06 3.12 16.64
CA ALA A 151 -4.37 4.11 15.62
C ALA A 151 -5.87 4.49 15.62
N ALA A 152 -6.13 5.79 15.74
CA ALA A 152 -7.48 6.33 15.67
C ALA A 152 -8.18 5.90 14.38
N ALA A 153 -9.44 5.47 14.50
CA ALA A 153 -10.21 5.04 13.35
C ALA A 153 -10.54 6.24 12.45
N PRO A 154 -10.16 6.23 11.16
CA PRO A 154 -10.53 7.30 10.24
C PRO A 154 -12.05 7.40 10.10
N ALA A 155 -12.56 8.61 9.91
CA ALA A 155 -13.96 8.84 9.61
C ALA A 155 -14.30 8.29 8.23
N ARG A 156 -15.57 7.93 8.01
CA ARG A 156 -16.00 7.41 6.70
C ARG A 156 -15.79 8.40 5.55
N GLY A 157 -15.91 9.70 5.84
CA GLY A 157 -15.65 10.77 4.87
C GLY A 157 -14.21 10.76 4.35
N ASP A 158 -13.25 10.32 5.18
CA ASP A 158 -11.82 10.30 4.83
C ASP A 158 -11.50 9.32 3.70
N PHE A 159 -12.39 8.39 3.38
CA PHE A 159 -12.21 7.45 2.26
C PHE A 159 -12.70 7.99 0.92
N GLY A 160 -13.24 9.22 0.86
CA GLY A 160 -13.72 9.82 -0.40
C GLY A 160 -14.83 9.01 -1.10
N GLY A 161 -15.63 8.28 -0.32
CA GLY A 161 -16.64 7.34 -0.85
C GLY A 161 -16.07 6.02 -1.39
N ASN A 162 -14.75 5.81 -1.32
CA ASN A 162 -14.11 4.60 -1.81
C ASN A 162 -14.28 3.42 -0.83
N ARG A 163 -15.27 2.56 -1.12
CA ARG A 163 -15.58 1.38 -0.30
C ARG A 163 -14.41 0.40 -0.21
N ALA A 164 -13.63 0.24 -1.28
CA ALA A 164 -12.48 -0.67 -1.27
C ALA A 164 -11.41 -0.22 -0.27
N LEU A 165 -11.17 1.08 -0.13
CA LEU A 165 -10.25 1.63 0.87
C LEU A 165 -10.80 1.48 2.29
N LEU A 166 -12.11 1.74 2.49
CA LEU A 166 -12.76 1.48 3.78
C LEU A 166 -12.62 0.00 4.19
N MET A 167 -12.85 -0.92 3.26
CA MET A 167 -12.68 -2.36 3.50
C MET A 167 -11.27 -2.71 3.95
N LEU A 168 -10.24 -2.18 3.28
CA LEU A 168 -8.84 -2.43 3.64
C LEU A 168 -8.48 -1.88 5.02
N ASP A 169 -8.96 -0.68 5.34
CA ASP A 169 -8.73 -0.04 6.64
C ASP A 169 -9.44 -0.78 7.80
N ARG A 170 -10.67 -1.28 7.59
CA ARG A 170 -11.38 -2.07 8.61
C ARG A 170 -10.79 -3.47 8.74
N TRP A 171 -10.34 -4.06 7.64
CA TRP A 171 -9.64 -5.34 7.69
C TRP A 171 -8.32 -5.22 8.43
N ALA A 172 -7.57 -4.13 8.21
CA ALA A 172 -6.34 -3.87 8.95
C ALA A 172 -6.58 -3.76 10.46
N ALA A 173 -7.63 -3.04 10.86
CA ALA A 173 -8.03 -2.97 12.28
C ALA A 173 -8.43 -4.33 12.84
N ALA A 174 -9.15 -5.15 12.08
CA ALA A 174 -9.59 -6.48 12.53
C ALA A 174 -8.41 -7.44 12.74
N ILE A 175 -7.39 -7.37 11.90
CA ILE A 175 -6.15 -8.16 12.04
C ILE A 175 -5.37 -7.68 13.27
N ALA A 176 -5.20 -6.36 13.43
CA ALA A 176 -4.47 -5.80 14.57
C ALA A 176 -5.16 -6.04 15.92
N ALA A 177 -6.50 -6.05 15.95
CA ALA A 177 -7.27 -6.35 17.15
C ALA A 177 -7.06 -7.79 17.67
N ARG A 178 -6.56 -8.69 16.81
CA ARG A 178 -6.24 -10.09 17.13
C ARG A 178 -4.74 -10.34 17.09
N ASP A 179 -3.95 -9.30 17.34
CA ASP A 179 -2.50 -9.36 17.42
C ASP A 179 -1.87 -10.07 16.20
N GLY A 180 -2.45 -9.83 15.00
CA GLY A 180 -1.95 -10.34 13.73
C GLY A 180 -2.52 -11.69 13.30
N GLU A 181 -3.24 -12.39 14.18
CA GLU A 181 -3.82 -13.70 13.89
C GLU A 181 -4.87 -13.62 12.77
N ARG A 182 -4.80 -14.59 11.84
CA ARG A 182 -5.66 -14.64 10.66
C ARG A 182 -6.88 -15.51 10.90
N HIS A 183 -8.06 -14.94 10.69
CA HIS A 183 -9.34 -15.64 10.78
C HIS A 183 -10.16 -15.41 9.52
N LEU A 184 -9.80 -16.16 8.49
CA LEU A 184 -10.29 -15.99 7.12
C LEU A 184 -11.83 -15.95 7.01
N GLY A 185 -12.53 -16.72 7.85
CA GLY A 185 -14.00 -16.75 7.90
C GLY A 185 -14.61 -15.42 8.37
N SER A 186 -14.23 -14.95 9.56
CA SER A 186 -14.75 -13.68 10.11
C SER A 186 -14.29 -12.47 9.31
N GLU A 187 -13.06 -12.49 8.80
CA GLU A 187 -12.53 -11.44 7.92
C GLU A 187 -13.29 -11.39 6.59
N GLY A 188 -13.62 -12.55 6.01
CA GLY A 188 -14.42 -12.61 4.79
C GLY A 188 -15.82 -12.03 4.98
N LEU A 189 -16.48 -12.36 6.11
CA LEU A 189 -17.79 -11.81 6.45
C LEU A 189 -17.75 -10.29 6.65
N LEU A 190 -16.69 -9.78 7.30
CA LEU A 190 -16.47 -8.35 7.47
C LEU A 190 -16.37 -7.63 6.10
N LEU A 191 -15.53 -8.14 5.21
CA LEU A 191 -15.34 -7.57 3.87
C LEU A 191 -16.66 -7.61 3.07
N LEU A 192 -17.40 -8.71 3.13
CA LEU A 192 -18.71 -8.83 2.46
C LEU A 192 -19.71 -7.79 2.98
N ARG A 193 -19.82 -7.63 4.31
CA ARG A 193 -20.77 -6.70 4.94
C ARG A 193 -20.50 -5.26 4.54
N ILE A 194 -19.23 -4.85 4.57
CA ILE A 194 -18.81 -3.51 4.16
C ILE A 194 -19.03 -3.31 2.65
N GLY A 195 -18.71 -4.30 1.82
CA GLY A 195 -18.89 -4.24 0.37
C GLY A 195 -20.35 -4.02 -0.04
N LEU A 196 -21.28 -4.71 0.63
CA LEU A 196 -22.73 -4.65 0.35
C LEU A 196 -23.41 -3.42 0.98
N PHE A 197 -23.12 -3.13 2.25
CA PHE A 197 -23.89 -2.17 3.05
C PHE A 197 -23.12 -0.91 3.45
N GLY A 198 -21.81 -0.86 3.16
CA GLY A 198 -20.92 0.21 3.61
C GLY A 198 -20.70 0.24 5.13
N ARG A 199 -21.02 -0.84 5.86
CA ARG A 199 -20.98 -0.92 7.33
C ARG A 199 -20.79 -2.33 7.85
#